data_AF-A0A2H6AXJ1-F1
#
_entry.id   AF-A0A2H6AXJ1-F1
#
_cell.length_a   1.000
_cell.length_b   1.000
_cell.length_c   1.000
_cell.angle_alpha   90.00
_cell.angle_beta   90.00
_cell.angle_gamma   90.00
#
_symmetry.space_group_name_H-M   'P 1'
#
loop_
_entity.id
_entity.type
_entity.pdbx_description
1 polymer ?
#
loop_
_entity_poly.entity_id
_entity_poly.type
_entity_poly.pdbx_seq_one_letter_code
_entity_poly.pdbx_strand_id
1 'polypeptide(L)'
;MDVVIRPFRHSGFAIEWVNVTLVDGRRDVPGGRRRALALAFVPMGEHFVEAPAYDPFREREEVPVTQGQPLRWALLDEKGLWVHSFVVLDDGRFELQSYLRAPDGDGLRLVFERIEDGTVVRRIEGRAVRAE
;
A
#
# COMPACT_ATOMS: atom_id res chain seq x y z
N MET A 1 10.37 0.46 9.79
CA MET A 1 9.04 0.55 9.16
C MET A 1 8.26 -0.62 9.71
N ASP A 2 7.15 -0.34 10.38
CA ASP A 2 6.31 -1.40 10.96
C ASP A 2 5.16 -1.65 10.00
N VAL A 3 4.88 -2.92 9.70
CA VAL A 3 3.81 -3.35 8.80
C VAL A 3 2.97 -4.37 9.54
N VAL A 4 1.66 -4.12 9.62
CA VAL A 4 0.68 -5.04 10.21
C VAL A 4 -0.31 -5.42 9.13
N ILE A 5 -0.44 -6.71 8.87
CA ILE A 5 -1.46 -7.28 7.98
C ILE A 5 -2.41 -8.08 8.87
N ARG A 6 -3.71 -7.78 8.77
CA ARG A 6 -4.74 -8.43 9.59
C ARG A 6 -5.98 -8.75 8.76
N PRO A 7 -6.76 -9.78 9.14
CA PRO A 7 -8.08 -9.99 8.56
C PRO A 7 -8.95 -8.74 8.67
N PHE A 8 -9.79 -8.50 7.66
CA PHE A 8 -10.76 -7.41 7.63
C PHE A 8 -12.13 -7.94 7.22
N ARG A 9 -13.13 -7.75 8.09
CA ARG A 9 -14.47 -8.34 7.94
C ARG A 9 -14.37 -9.86 7.74
N HIS A 10 -15.19 -10.44 6.85
CA HIS A 10 -15.29 -11.89 6.67
C HIS A 10 -14.19 -12.48 5.75
N SER A 11 -13.79 -11.74 4.71
CA SER A 11 -12.93 -12.29 3.64
C SER A 11 -11.89 -11.30 3.11
N GLY A 12 -11.82 -10.10 3.69
CA GLY A 12 -10.84 -9.09 3.31
C GLY A 12 -9.60 -9.10 4.20
N PHE A 13 -8.70 -8.16 3.93
CA PHE A 13 -7.56 -7.86 4.80
C PHE A 13 -7.34 -6.36 4.91
N ALA A 14 -6.66 -5.95 5.97
CA ALA A 14 -6.18 -4.59 6.15
C ALA A 14 -4.67 -4.59 6.29
N ILE A 15 -4.03 -3.58 5.67
CA ILE A 15 -2.61 -3.30 5.82
C ILE A 15 -2.48 -1.96 6.52
N GLU A 16 -1.77 -1.95 7.62
CA GLU A 16 -1.36 -0.75 8.33
C GLU A 16 0.16 -0.64 8.26
N TRP A 17 0.66 0.55 7.94
CA TRP A 17 2.09 0.81 8.00
C TRP A 17 2.40 2.19 8.57
N VAL A 18 3.52 2.26 9.28
CA VAL A 18 4.08 3.52 9.79
C VAL A 18 5.30 3.87 8.96
N ASN A 19 5.17 4.93 8.16
CA ASN A 19 6.33 5.57 7.55
C ASN A 19 7.07 6.34 8.64
N VAL A 20 8.30 5.90 8.96
CA VAL A 20 9.21 6.63 9.83
C VAL A 20 10.15 7.41 8.92
N THR A 21 9.90 8.72 8.77
CA THR A 21 10.92 9.62 8.22
C THR A 21 12.01 9.76 9.29
N LEU A 22 13.19 9.21 9.05
CA LEU A 22 14.34 9.43 9.92
C LEU A 22 14.67 10.92 9.89
N VAL A 23 14.61 11.59 11.04
CA VAL A 23 15.24 12.91 11.22
C VAL A 23 16.68 12.63 11.63
N ASP A 24 17.64 13.08 10.82
CA ASP A 24 19.09 12.95 11.06
C ASP A 24 19.59 11.53 11.40
N GLY A 25 19.00 10.50 10.77
CA GLY A 25 19.47 9.11 10.90
C GLY A 25 19.24 8.46 12.27
N ARG A 26 18.48 9.10 13.18
CA ARG A 26 18.17 8.55 14.51
C ARG A 26 16.69 8.17 14.63
N ARG A 27 16.45 6.98 15.22
CA ARG A 27 15.13 6.36 15.39
C ARG A 27 14.30 7.02 16.51
N ASP A 28 14.94 7.72 17.44
CA ASP A 28 14.36 8.13 18.73
C ASP A 28 14.53 9.63 19.04
N VAL A 29 14.08 10.52 18.15
CA VAL A 29 13.96 11.95 18.47
C VAL A 29 12.52 12.33 18.85
N PRO A 30 12.29 13.04 19.97
CA PRO A 30 10.97 13.56 20.32
C PRO A 30 10.49 14.52 19.23
N GLY A 31 9.38 14.19 18.56
CA GLY A 31 8.79 15.03 17.50
C GLY A 31 8.56 14.34 16.15
N GLY A 32 8.99 13.07 15.98
CA GLY A 32 8.66 12.28 14.79
C GLY A 32 7.15 12.05 14.67
N ARG A 33 6.48 12.77 13.77
CA ARG A 33 5.06 12.52 13.44
C ARG A 33 4.95 11.16 12.72
N ARG A 34 4.59 10.12 13.48
CA ARG A 34 4.18 8.83 12.92
C ARG A 34 2.84 9.01 12.20
N ARG A 35 2.85 9.03 10.87
CA ARG A 35 1.62 8.86 10.07
C ARG A 35 1.44 7.38 9.81
N ALA A 36 0.51 6.77 10.55
CA ALA A 36 -0.02 5.46 10.20
C ALA A 36 -0.98 5.64 9.03
N LEU A 37 -0.71 4.93 7.93
CA LEU A 37 -1.69 4.73 6.87
C LEU A 37 -2.27 3.33 7.00
N ALA A 38 -3.60 3.23 6.91
CA ALA A 38 -4.32 1.97 6.93
C ALA A 38 -5.18 1.88 5.66
N LEU A 39 -5.01 0.78 4.93
CA LEU A 39 -5.85 0.42 3.79
C LEU A 39 -6.57 -0.88 4.10
N ALA A 40 -7.82 -0.98 3.68
CA ALA A 40 -8.59 -2.22 3.74
C ALA A 40 -8.94 -2.66 2.33
N PHE A 41 -8.96 -3.97 2.11
CA PHE A 41 -9.24 -4.58 0.82
C PHE A 41 -10.30 -5.66 0.99
N VAL A 42 -11.24 -5.74 0.05
CA VAL A 42 -12.29 -6.76 -0.01
C VAL A 42 -12.20 -7.55 -1.31
N PRO A 43 -12.55 -8.85 -1.31
CA PRO A 43 -12.48 -9.67 -2.52
C PRO A 43 -13.38 -9.17 -3.64
N MET A 44 -12.90 -9.30 -4.87
CA MET A 44 -13.61 -9.06 -6.12
C MET A 44 -13.11 -10.07 -7.17
N GLY A 45 -13.76 -11.23 -7.24
CA GLY A 45 -13.25 -12.35 -8.04
C GLY A 45 -11.89 -12.84 -7.50
N GLU A 46 -10.90 -12.98 -8.39
CA GLU A 46 -9.55 -13.47 -8.07
C GLU A 46 -8.61 -12.40 -7.48
N HIS A 47 -9.09 -11.16 -7.34
CA HIS A 47 -8.31 -10.05 -6.79
C HIS A 47 -9.07 -9.38 -5.64
N PHE A 48 -8.44 -8.37 -5.04
CA PHE A 48 -9.06 -7.54 -4.02
C PHE A 48 -9.05 -6.09 -4.46
N VAL A 49 -10.07 -5.33 -4.09
CA VAL A 49 -10.17 -3.88 -4.34
C VAL A 49 -10.20 -3.14 -3.02
N GLU A 50 -9.72 -1.89 -3.02
CA GLU A 50 -9.79 -1.05 -1.82
C GLU A 50 -11.24 -0.94 -1.34
N ALA A 51 -11.45 -1.26 -0.07
CA ALA A 51 -12.76 -1.17 0.56
C ALA A 51 -13.15 0.30 0.63
N PRO A 52 -14.35 0.69 0.13
CA PRO A 52 -14.81 2.05 0.30
C PRO A 52 -14.92 2.35 1.79
N ALA A 53 -14.63 3.60 2.18
CA ALA A 53 -14.99 4.09 3.49
C ALA A 53 -16.49 3.83 3.69
N TYR A 54 -16.84 3.10 4.74
CA TYR A 54 -18.23 2.74 4.97
C TYR A 54 -19.03 3.98 5.36
N ASP A 55 -19.84 4.48 4.43
CA ASP A 55 -20.82 5.54 4.65
C ASP A 55 -22.13 5.10 3.99
N PRO A 56 -23.16 4.73 4.77
CA PRO A 56 -24.44 4.26 4.23
C PRO A 56 -25.26 5.36 3.57
N PHE A 57 -24.84 6.63 3.69
CA PHE A 57 -25.53 7.79 3.11
C PHE A 57 -24.81 8.39 1.91
N ARG A 58 -23.60 7.91 1.59
CA ARG A 58 -22.82 8.41 0.45
C ARG A 58 -23.14 7.60 -0.80
N GLU A 59 -23.53 8.31 -1.87
CA GLU A 59 -23.61 7.70 -3.20
C GLU A 59 -22.24 7.15 -3.61
N ARG A 60 -22.26 6.03 -4.32
CA ARG A 60 -21.04 5.33 -4.72
C ARG A 60 -20.33 6.13 -5.81
N GLU A 61 -19.43 7.00 -5.41
CA GLU A 61 -18.65 7.86 -6.30
C GLU A 61 -17.52 7.07 -6.98
N GLU A 62 -17.28 7.33 -8.26
CA GLU A 62 -16.09 6.82 -8.94
C GLU A 62 -14.83 7.40 -8.31
N VAL A 63 -13.76 6.60 -8.24
CA VAL A 63 -12.47 7.09 -7.72
C VAL A 63 -11.91 8.10 -8.72
N PRO A 64 -11.75 9.39 -8.36
CA PRO A 64 -11.32 10.42 -9.30
C PRO A 64 -9.80 10.36 -9.52
N VAL A 65 -9.36 9.38 -10.31
CA VAL A 65 -7.93 9.11 -10.58
C VAL A 65 -7.19 10.30 -11.21
N THR A 66 -7.91 11.18 -11.90
CA THR A 66 -7.40 12.42 -12.50
C THR A 66 -7.28 13.58 -11.52
N GLN A 67 -7.78 13.43 -10.30
CA GLN A 67 -7.68 14.43 -9.22
C GLN A 67 -6.72 13.97 -8.12
N GLY A 68 -5.82 13.03 -8.42
CA GLY A 68 -4.82 12.55 -7.46
C GLY A 68 -5.32 11.48 -6.49
N GLN A 69 -6.59 11.07 -6.53
CA GLN A 69 -7.08 9.98 -5.69
C GLN A 69 -6.78 8.63 -6.35
N PRO A 70 -5.95 7.76 -5.73
CA PRO A 70 -5.51 6.55 -6.39
C PRO A 70 -6.59 5.47 -6.44
N LEU A 71 -6.69 4.78 -7.58
CA LEU A 71 -7.36 3.49 -7.68
C LEU A 71 -6.42 2.41 -7.18
N ARG A 72 -6.86 1.60 -6.20
CA ARG A 72 -6.02 0.55 -5.61
C ARG A 72 -6.66 -0.83 -5.66
N TRP A 73 -5.81 -1.81 -5.92
CA TRP A 73 -6.17 -3.22 -5.89
C TRP A 73 -5.01 -4.04 -5.35
N ALA A 74 -5.31 -5.28 -4.98
CA ALA A 74 -4.31 -6.23 -4.54
C ALA A 74 -4.52 -7.60 -5.18
N LEU A 75 -3.42 -8.31 -5.37
CA LEU A 75 -3.38 -9.67 -5.88
C LEU A 75 -2.50 -10.50 -4.95
N LEU A 76 -2.97 -11.67 -4.56
CA LEU A 76 -2.15 -12.65 -3.86
C LEU A 76 -1.82 -13.76 -4.85
N ASP A 77 -0.52 -13.95 -5.13
CA ASP A 77 -0.03 -15.01 -5.99
C ASP A 77 1.08 -15.82 -5.28
N GLU A 78 1.71 -16.74 -6.02
CA GLU A 78 2.83 -17.56 -5.56
C GLU A 78 4.06 -16.74 -5.11
N LYS A 79 4.23 -15.51 -5.58
CA LYS A 79 5.34 -14.62 -5.21
C LYS A 79 5.03 -13.85 -3.93
N GLY A 80 3.76 -13.58 -3.65
CA GLY A 80 3.30 -12.94 -2.43
C GLY A 80 2.12 -12.00 -2.66
N LEU A 81 1.93 -11.08 -1.72
CA LEU A 81 0.88 -10.08 -1.77
C LEU A 81 1.37 -8.84 -2.52
N TRP A 82 0.80 -8.62 -3.69
CA TRP A 82 0.94 -7.39 -4.47
C TRP A 82 -0.15 -6.41 -4.10
N VAL A 83 0.22 -5.14 -3.91
CA VAL A 83 -0.71 -4.02 -3.79
C VAL A 83 -0.30 -2.96 -4.78
N HIS A 84 -1.24 -2.57 -5.63
CA HIS A 84 -1.04 -1.57 -6.66
C HIS A 84 -1.87 -0.32 -6.36
N SER A 85 -1.33 0.83 -6.77
CA SER A 85 -1.97 2.13 -6.65
C SER A 85 -1.71 2.90 -7.93
N PHE A 86 -2.78 3.25 -8.64
CA PHE A 86 -2.74 3.94 -9.92
C PHE A 86 -3.35 5.34 -9.79
N VAL A 87 -2.69 6.33 -10.37
CA VAL A 87 -3.18 7.71 -10.42
C VAL A 87 -2.75 8.38 -11.73
N VAL A 88 -3.53 9.36 -12.19
CA VAL A 88 -3.13 10.25 -13.28
C VAL A 88 -2.56 11.53 -12.65
N LEU A 89 -1.36 11.91 -13.08
CA LEU A 89 -0.66 13.11 -12.64
C LEU A 89 -1.23 14.35 -13.33
N ASP A 90 -0.92 15.53 -12.77
CA ASP A 90 -1.41 16.82 -13.29
C ASP A 90 -1.01 17.09 -14.75
N ASP A 91 0.08 16.49 -15.22
CA ASP A 91 0.58 16.59 -16.60
C ASP A 91 -0.01 15.54 -17.55
N GLY A 92 -0.96 14.73 -17.08
CA GLY A 92 -1.65 13.69 -17.85
C GLY A 92 -0.92 12.36 -17.93
N ARG A 93 0.31 12.25 -17.40
CA ARG A 93 1.03 10.99 -17.27
C ARG A 93 0.40 10.12 -16.19
N PHE A 94 0.63 8.81 -16.22
CA PHE A 94 0.19 7.94 -15.13
C PHE A 94 1.35 7.55 -14.21
N GLU A 95 1.04 7.42 -12.93
CA GLU A 95 1.91 6.79 -11.95
C GLU A 95 1.27 5.47 -11.48
N LEU A 96 2.04 4.39 -11.56
CA LEU A 96 1.72 3.11 -10.94
C LEU A 96 2.73 2.83 -9.83
N GLN A 97 2.23 2.72 -8.60
CA GLN A 97 3.00 2.22 -7.48
C GLN A 97 2.67 0.74 -7.25
N SER A 98 3.70 -0.09 -7.11
CA SER A 98 3.57 -1.52 -6.85
C SER A 98 4.33 -1.90 -5.58
N TYR A 99 3.66 -2.56 -4.65
CA TYR A 99 4.23 -3.07 -3.41
C TYR A 99 4.10 -4.59 -3.36
N LEU A 100 5.20 -5.32 -3.38
CA LEU A 100 5.23 -6.76 -3.10
C LEU A 100 5.63 -7.00 -1.65
N ARG A 101 4.87 -7.85 -0.98
CA ARG A 101 5.17 -8.41 0.33
C ARG A 101 5.21 -9.93 0.21
N ALA A 102 6.39 -10.51 0.34
CA ALA A 102 6.61 -11.94 0.16
C ALA A 102 7.20 -12.54 1.44
N PRO A 103 6.70 -13.69 1.93
CA PRO A 103 7.36 -14.43 3.01
C PRO A 103 8.83 -14.69 2.67
N ASP A 104 9.72 -14.49 3.63
CA ASP A 104 11.17 -14.67 3.45
C ASP A 104 11.81 -15.24 4.72
N GLY A 105 11.71 -16.56 4.88
CA GLY A 105 12.15 -17.28 6.07
C GLY A 105 11.33 -16.88 7.31
N ASP A 106 12.02 -16.29 8.28
CA ASP A 106 11.46 -15.71 9.52
C ASP A 106 10.94 -14.27 9.35
N GLY A 107 11.06 -13.73 8.14
CA GLY A 107 10.72 -12.35 7.83
C GLY A 107 9.81 -12.19 6.62
N LEU A 108 9.82 -10.97 6.10
CA LEU A 108 9.01 -10.51 4.99
C LEU A 108 9.92 -9.70 4.06
N ARG A 109 10.08 -10.16 2.82
CA ARG A 109 10.70 -9.37 1.76
C ARG A 109 9.71 -8.31 1.28
N LEU A 110 10.20 -7.10 1.14
CA LEU A 110 9.46 -5.92 0.71
C LEU A 110 10.09 -5.39 -0.56
N VAL A 111 9.29 -5.23 -1.60
CA VAL A 111 9.71 -4.56 -2.84
C VAL A 111 8.71 -3.46 -3.15
N PHE A 112 9.20 -2.27 -3.40
CA PHE A 112 8.41 -1.14 -3.87
C PHE A 112 8.94 -0.68 -5.22
N GLU A 113 8.04 -0.44 -6.16
CA GLU A 113 8.32 0.20 -7.43
C GLU A 113 7.39 1.38 -7.65
N ARG A 114 7.95 2.48 -8.17
CA ARG A 114 7.19 3.59 -8.75
C ARG A 114 7.49 3.62 -10.24
N ILE A 115 6.43 3.58 -11.02
CA ILE A 115 6.46 3.55 -12.48
C ILE A 115 5.74 4.79 -12.96
N GLU A 116 6.40 5.63 -13.76
CA GLU A 116 5.76 6.76 -14.45
C GLU A 116 5.78 6.47 -15.95
N ASP A 117 4.61 6.46 -16.59
CA ASP A 117 4.42 6.13 -18.01
C ASP A 117 5.21 4.90 -18.47
N GLY A 118 5.11 3.81 -17.69
CA GLY A 118 5.79 2.54 -18.00
C GLY A 118 7.29 2.51 -17.67
N THR A 119 7.89 3.62 -17.24
CA THR A 119 9.30 3.68 -16.82
C THR A 119 9.41 3.53 -15.31
N VAL A 120 10.17 2.53 -14.83
CA VAL A 120 10.50 2.41 -13.40
C VAL A 120 11.41 3.57 -13.01
N VAL A 121 10.85 4.56 -12.32
CA VAL A 121 11.60 5.75 -11.85
C VAL A 121 12.16 5.55 -10.45
N ARG A 122 11.63 4.58 -9.68
CA ARG A 122 12.14 4.23 -8.37
C ARG A 122 11.88 2.76 -8.06
N ARG A 123 12.89 2.10 -7.49
CA ARG A 123 12.77 0.76 -6.90
C ARG A 123 13.46 0.75 -5.54
N ILE A 124 12.78 0.20 -4.54
CA ILE A 124 13.32 0.02 -3.18
C ILE A 124 13.08 -1.42 -2.78
N GLU A 125 14.11 -2.05 -2.24
CA GLU A 125 14.02 -3.40 -1.68
C GLU A 125 14.39 -3.34 -0.19
N GLY A 126 13.74 -4.18 0.59
CA GLY A 126 13.99 -4.28 2.02
C GLY A 126 13.53 -5.62 2.57
N ARG A 127 13.95 -5.90 3.79
CA ARG A 127 13.54 -7.07 4.56
C ARG A 127 13.04 -6.60 5.91
N ALA A 128 11.86 -7.05 6.30
CA ALA A 128 11.35 -6.89 7.65
C ALA A 128 11.46 -8.23 8.38
N VAL A 129 11.82 -8.19 9.66
CA VAL A 129 11.78 -9.35 10.55
C VAL A 129 10.68 -9.14 11.57
N ARG A 130 10.16 -10.23 12.13
CA ARG A 130 9.16 -10.15 13.20
C ARG A 130 9.76 -9.40 14.40
N ALA A 131 9.06 -8.38 14.89
CA ALA A 131 9.41 -7.78 16.18
C ALA A 131 8.94 -8.70 17.31
N GLU A 132 9.76 -8.84 18.35
CA GLU A 132 9.40 -9.52 19.61
C GLU A 132 8.42 -8.69 20.43
#